data_AF-E6N693-F1
#
_entry.id   AF-E6N693-F1
#
_cell.length_a   1.000
_cell.length_b   1.000
_cell.length_c   1.000
_cell.angle_alpha   90.00
_cell.angle_beta   90.00
_cell.angle_gamma   90.00
#
_symmetry.space_group_name_H-M   'P 1'
#
loop_
_entity.id
_entity.type
_entity.pdbx_description
1 polymer ?
#
loop_
_entity_poly.entity_id
_entity_poly.type
_entity_poly.pdbx_seq_one_letter_code
_entity_poly.pdbx_strand_id
1 'polypeptide(L)'
;MRNTSIAAPLVLSIFFSMVLLLTDAELWTVAPSHAYALAGFMAADVAVIVLAMVGFPPIPAIGTVYGVGKFVVFLGDILTAPEFGLTYAEFAAYLFSLWGYNGLLASQLLVAAGSYLAWRRQATTRS
;
A
#
# COMPACT_ATOMS: atom_id res chain seq x y z
N MET A 1 4.52 -14.04 -19.39
CA MET A 1 3.44 -14.15 -18.37
C MET A 1 3.10 -12.75 -17.91
N ARG A 2 1.88 -12.26 -18.15
CA ARG A 2 1.44 -10.94 -17.65
C ARG A 2 1.64 -10.89 -16.12
N ASN A 3 2.13 -9.78 -15.58
CA ASN A 3 2.46 -9.58 -14.15
C ASN A 3 1.21 -9.56 -13.23
N THR A 4 0.32 -10.55 -13.37
CA THR A 4 -0.94 -10.67 -12.62
C THR A 4 -0.70 -10.84 -11.11
N SER A 5 0.45 -11.39 -10.72
CA SER A 5 0.83 -11.59 -9.32
C SER A 5 1.03 -10.29 -8.52
N ILE A 6 1.18 -9.15 -9.20
CA ILE A 6 1.35 -7.82 -8.58
C ILE A 6 0.07 -6.99 -8.74
N ALA A 7 -0.62 -7.15 -9.87
CA ALA A 7 -1.83 -6.37 -10.17
C ALA A 7 -2.96 -6.62 -9.17
N ALA A 8 -3.25 -7.87 -8.81
CA ALA A 8 -4.35 -8.17 -7.89
C ALA A 8 -4.13 -7.58 -6.48
N PRO A 9 -2.94 -7.73 -5.84
CA PRO A 9 -2.63 -7.03 -4.60
C PRO A 9 -2.72 -5.51 -4.68
N LEU A 10 -2.31 -4.89 -5.79
CA LEU A 10 -2.44 -3.44 -5.99
C LEU A 10 -3.89 -3.00 -6.14
N VAL A 11 -4.75 -3.80 -6.78
CA VAL A 11 -6.19 -3.54 -6.83
C VAL A 11 -6.82 -3.58 -5.43
N LEU A 12 -6.42 -4.54 -4.59
CA LEU A 12 -6.83 -4.56 -3.19
C LEU A 12 -6.34 -3.31 -2.43
N SER A 13 -5.09 -2.91 -2.63
CA SER A 13 -4.53 -1.68 -2.06
C SER A 13 -5.39 -0.46 -2.43
N ILE A 14 -5.71 -0.28 -3.71
CA ILE A 14 -6.59 0.79 -4.19
C ILE A 14 -7.97 0.72 -3.53
N PHE A 15 -8.58 -0.46 -3.49
CA PHE A 15 -9.89 -0.65 -2.87
C PHE A 15 -9.89 -0.22 -1.41
N PHE A 16 -8.90 -0.65 -0.61
CA PHE A 16 -8.81 -0.28 0.80
C PHE A 16 -8.46 1.20 1.01
N SER A 17 -7.62 1.78 0.15
CA SER A 17 -7.39 3.23 0.15
C SER A 17 -8.67 4.01 -0.14
N MET A 18 -9.48 3.58 -1.12
CA MET A 18 -10.78 4.20 -1.42
C MET A 18 -11.74 4.09 -0.24
N VAL A 19 -11.83 2.91 0.38
CA VAL A 19 -12.67 2.71 1.57
C VAL A 19 -12.27 3.73 2.64
N LEU A 20 -11.00 3.81 3.02
CA LEU A 20 -10.53 4.77 4.02
C LEU A 20 -10.85 6.22 3.63
N LEU A 21 -10.53 6.63 2.39
CA LEU A 21 -10.81 7.98 1.91
C LEU A 21 -12.30 8.34 1.90
N LEU A 22 -13.20 7.36 1.78
CA LEU A 22 -14.64 7.61 1.70
C LEU A 22 -15.36 7.44 3.04
N THR A 23 -14.83 6.62 3.95
CA THR A 23 -15.54 6.24 5.19
C THR A 23 -14.92 6.80 6.45
N ASP A 24 -13.63 7.14 6.43
CA ASP A 24 -12.96 7.75 7.59
C ASP A 24 -13.12 9.27 7.54
N ALA A 25 -14.04 9.80 8.34
CA ALA A 25 -14.25 11.23 8.47
C ALA A 25 -13.08 11.94 9.17
N GLU A 26 -12.45 11.29 10.16
CA GLU A 26 -11.33 11.86 10.93
C GLU A 26 -10.11 12.11 10.04
N LEU A 27 -9.93 11.26 9.01
CA LEU A 27 -8.88 11.46 8.01
C LEU A 27 -8.98 12.81 7.31
N TRP A 28 -10.20 13.32 7.07
CA TRP A 28 -10.40 14.61 6.41
C TRP A 28 -10.51 15.79 7.37
N THR A 29 -11.01 15.59 8.58
CA THR A 29 -11.23 16.66 9.56
C THR A 29 -10.00 16.94 10.41
N VAL A 30 -9.26 15.89 10.78
CA VAL A 30 -8.13 15.94 11.71
C VAL A 30 -6.80 15.83 10.99
N ALA A 31 -6.72 14.98 9.95
CA ALA A 31 -5.47 14.70 9.24
C ALA A 31 -5.52 14.91 7.71
N PRO A 32 -5.96 16.07 7.17
CA PRO A 32 -6.13 16.26 5.73
C PRO A 32 -4.88 15.95 4.90
N SER A 33 -3.68 16.25 5.43
CA SER A 33 -2.40 15.90 4.80
C SER A 33 -2.24 14.40 4.56
N HIS A 34 -2.68 13.57 5.50
CA HIS A 34 -2.66 12.11 5.39
C HIS A 34 -3.68 11.61 4.37
N ALA A 35 -4.87 12.25 4.29
CA ALA A 35 -5.85 11.96 3.23
C ALA A 35 -5.26 12.20 1.83
N TYR A 36 -4.60 13.34 1.61
CA TYR A 36 -3.95 13.64 0.33
C TYR A 36 -2.78 12.69 0.04
N ALA A 37 -1.99 12.32 1.05
CA ALA A 37 -0.92 11.34 0.91
C ALA A 37 -1.46 9.97 0.49
N LEU A 38 -2.53 9.49 1.14
CA LEU A 38 -3.19 8.23 0.81
C LEU A 38 -3.76 8.25 -0.62
N ALA A 39 -4.39 9.35 -1.04
CA ALA A 39 -4.85 9.53 -2.40
C ALA A 39 -3.69 9.51 -3.43
N GLY A 40 -2.55 10.12 -3.08
CA GLY A 40 -1.32 10.07 -3.87
C GLY A 40 -0.77 8.63 -4.01
N PHE A 41 -0.72 7.87 -2.92
CA PHE A 41 -0.32 6.46 -2.95
C PHE A 41 -1.28 5.59 -3.77
N MET A 42 -2.59 5.84 -3.69
CA MET A 42 -3.59 5.18 -4.51
C MET A 42 -3.38 5.47 -6.01
N ALA A 43 -3.12 6.73 -6.37
CA ALA A 43 -2.79 7.10 -7.75
C ALA A 43 -1.48 6.44 -8.23
N ALA A 44 -0.48 6.34 -7.35
CA ALA A 44 0.75 5.61 -7.64
C ALA A 44 0.51 4.12 -7.89
N ASP A 45 -0.38 3.47 -7.13
CA ASP A 45 -0.76 2.07 -7.37
C ASP A 45 -1.37 1.89 -8.77
N VAL A 46 -2.25 2.80 -9.19
CA VAL A 46 -2.81 2.80 -10.55
C VAL A 46 -1.69 2.91 -11.59
N ALA A 47 -0.74 3.81 -11.40
CA ALA A 47 0.40 3.97 -12.30
C ALA A 47 1.25 2.69 -12.37
N VAL A 48 1.53 2.04 -11.23
CA VAL A 48 2.28 0.77 -11.20
C VAL A 48 1.53 -0.35 -11.91
N ILE A 49 0.20 -0.45 -11.76
CA ILE A 49 -0.63 -1.40 -12.51
C ILE A 49 -0.49 -1.15 -14.02
N VAL A 50 -0.64 0.10 -14.46
CA VAL A 50 -0.51 0.46 -15.89
C VAL A 50 0.87 0.09 -16.42
N LEU A 51 1.94 0.44 -15.71
CA LEU A 51 3.32 0.10 -16.06
C LEU A 51 3.53 -1.43 -16.14
N ALA A 52 2.95 -2.18 -15.20
CA ALA A 52 3.00 -3.64 -15.20
C ALA A 52 2.27 -4.24 -16.41
N MET A 53 1.18 -3.62 -16.87
CA MET A 53 0.38 -4.08 -18.01
C MET A 53 1.03 -3.78 -19.36
N VAL A 54 1.76 -2.66 -19.48
CA VAL A 54 2.53 -2.32 -20.70
C VAL A 54 3.90 -3.02 -20.78
N GLY A 55 4.21 -3.88 -19.80
CA GLY A 55 5.40 -4.73 -19.84
C GLY A 55 6.69 -4.04 -19.41
N PHE A 56 6.62 -3.01 -18.57
CA PHE A 56 7.81 -2.32 -18.08
C PHE A 56 8.72 -3.30 -17.28
N PRO A 57 9.98 -3.54 -17.71
CA PRO A 57 10.77 -4.68 -17.25
C PRO A 57 11.21 -4.68 -15.76
N PRO A 58 11.43 -3.56 -15.07
CA PRO A 58 11.94 -3.60 -13.68
C PRO A 58 10.84 -3.80 -12.61
N ILE A 59 9.56 -3.88 -13.00
CA ILE A 59 8.43 -3.91 -12.06
C ILE A 59 8.52 -5.04 -11.01
N PRO A 60 8.89 -6.28 -11.34
CA PRO A 60 8.98 -7.35 -10.33
C PRO A 60 10.07 -7.11 -9.27
N ALA A 61 11.21 -6.53 -9.66
CA ALA A 61 12.30 -6.24 -8.73
C ALA A 61 11.96 -5.04 -7.83
N ILE A 62 11.44 -3.96 -8.44
CA ILE A 62 11.07 -2.73 -7.72
C ILE A 62 9.83 -2.96 -6.84
N GLY A 63 8.90 -3.80 -7.28
CA GLY A 63 7.63 -4.05 -6.57
C GLY A 63 7.80 -4.59 -5.16
N THR A 64 8.88 -5.33 -4.89
CA THR A 64 9.19 -5.81 -3.53
C THR A 64 9.52 -4.65 -2.60
N VAL A 65 10.42 -3.78 -3.03
CA VAL A 65 10.81 -2.58 -2.27
C VAL A 65 9.65 -1.62 -2.14
N TYR A 66 8.84 -1.46 -3.19
CA TYR A 66 7.65 -0.62 -3.19
C TYR A 66 6.61 -1.08 -2.15
N GLY A 67 6.27 -2.37 -2.14
CA GLY A 67 5.32 -2.93 -1.18
C GLY A 67 5.82 -2.82 0.27
N VAL A 68 7.09 -3.17 0.54
CA VAL A 68 7.69 -3.03 1.88
C VAL A 68 7.75 -1.56 2.30
N GLY A 69 8.15 -0.67 1.40
CA GLY A 69 8.22 0.76 1.67
C GLY A 69 6.86 1.34 2.05
N LYS A 70 5.82 1.04 1.27
CA LYS A 70 4.45 1.48 1.61
C LYS A 70 3.95 0.88 2.93
N PHE A 71 4.25 -0.39 3.19
CA PHE A 71 3.90 -1.00 4.47
C PHE A 71 4.51 -0.26 5.66
N VAL A 72 5.81 0.07 5.56
CA VAL A 72 6.52 0.84 6.60
C VAL A 72 5.96 2.25 6.73
N VAL A 73 5.67 2.93 5.61
CA VAL A 73 5.08 4.28 5.64
C VAL A 73 3.73 4.26 6.34
N PHE A 74 2.81 3.38 5.94
CA PHE A 74 1.48 3.31 6.58
C PHE A 74 1.57 2.92 8.05
N LEU A 75 2.40 1.94 8.40
CA LEU A 75 2.63 1.60 9.80
C LEU A 75 3.26 2.78 10.59
N GLY A 76 4.07 3.57 9.91
CA GLY A 76 4.69 4.79 10.41
C GLY A 76 3.69 5.90 10.72
N ASP A 77 2.46 5.87 10.21
CA ASP A 77 1.41 6.83 10.59
C ASP A 77 1.18 6.81 12.11
N ILE A 78 1.38 5.67 12.79
CA ILE A 78 1.28 5.59 14.26
C ILE A 78 2.19 6.62 14.94
N LEU A 79 3.34 6.96 14.34
CA LEU A 79 4.29 7.92 14.90
C LEU A 79 3.79 9.37 14.85
N THR A 80 2.74 9.66 14.08
CA THR A 80 2.12 11.00 14.04
C THR A 80 1.07 11.20 15.15
N ALA A 81 0.84 10.21 16.03
CA ALA A 81 -0.07 10.32 17.16
C ALA A 81 0.06 11.62 18.00
N PRO A 82 1.28 12.14 18.29
CA PRO A 82 1.42 13.39 19.05
C PRO A 82 0.81 14.61 18.35
N GLU A 83 0.72 14.60 17.01
CA GLU A 83 0.08 15.68 16.24
C GLU A 83 -1.42 15.78 16.53
N PHE A 84 -2.04 14.69 16.98
CA PHE A 84 -3.46 14.59 17.29
C PHE A 84 -3.75 14.66 18.80
N GLY A 85 -2.72 14.88 19.63
CA GLY A 85 -2.86 14.90 21.09
C GLY A 85 -3.18 13.53 21.70
N LEU A 86 -2.92 12.44 20.97
CA LEU A 86 -3.15 11.05 21.40
C LEU A 86 -1.84 10.37 21.79
N THR A 87 -1.94 9.33 22.62
CA THR A 87 -0.81 8.41 22.80
C THR A 87 -0.64 7.50 21.58
N TYR A 88 0.58 6.99 21.36
CA TYR A 88 0.85 6.03 20.28
C TYR A 88 -0.05 4.79 20.35
N ALA A 89 -0.37 4.32 21.57
CA ALA A 89 -1.22 3.15 21.76
C ALA A 89 -2.69 3.43 21.38
N GLU A 90 -3.22 4.59 21.75
CA GLU A 90 -4.58 5.00 21.38
C GLU A 90 -4.71 5.19 19.87
N PHE A 91 -3.74 5.86 19.24
CA PHE A 91 -3.80 6.07 17.80
C PHE A 91 -3.58 4.77 17.01
N ALA A 92 -2.69 3.89 17.47
CA ALA A 92 -2.56 2.55 16.89
C ALA A 92 -3.86 1.75 17.04
N ALA A 93 -4.49 1.76 18.22
CA ALA A 93 -5.76 1.07 18.44
C ALA A 93 -6.88 1.62 17.53
N TYR A 94 -6.92 2.94 17.33
CA TYR A 94 -7.78 3.58 16.34
C TYR A 94 -7.53 3.04 14.93
N LEU A 95 -6.29 3.14 14.42
CA LEU A 95 -5.94 2.70 13.07
C LEU A 95 -6.24 1.21 12.86
N PHE A 96 -5.85 0.34 13.79
CA PHE A 96 -6.11 -1.10 13.72
C PHE A 96 -7.59 -1.47 13.93
N SER A 97 -8.43 -0.56 14.44
CA SER A 97 -9.89 -0.76 14.45
C SER A 97 -10.52 -0.58 13.07
N LEU A 98 -9.86 0.16 12.18
CA LEU A 98 -10.32 0.40 10.81
C LEU A 98 -9.97 -0.82 9.94
N TRP A 99 -10.99 -1.59 9.54
CA TRP A 99 -10.80 -2.73 8.65
C TRP A 99 -10.15 -2.34 7.32
N GLY A 100 -10.41 -1.12 6.83
CA GLY A 100 -9.75 -0.55 5.65
C GLY A 100 -8.23 -0.43 5.82
N TYR A 101 -7.77 0.03 6.98
CA TYR A 101 -6.34 0.15 7.28
C TYR A 101 -5.66 -1.22 7.40
N ASN A 102 -6.31 -2.18 8.07
CA ASN A 102 -5.82 -3.56 8.15
C ASN A 102 -5.69 -4.21 6.76
N GLY A 103 -6.71 -4.02 5.92
CA GLY A 103 -6.70 -4.48 4.53
C GLY A 103 -5.60 -3.83 3.70
N LEU A 104 -5.38 -2.53 3.88
CA LEU A 104 -4.33 -1.76 3.21
C LEU A 104 -2.92 -2.26 3.58
N LEU A 105 -2.68 -2.56 4.86
CA LEU A 105 -1.41 -3.15 5.32
C LEU A 105 -1.21 -4.55 4.73
N ALA A 106 -2.23 -5.40 4.81
CA ALA A 106 -2.18 -6.75 4.26
C ALA A 106 -1.91 -6.74 2.75
N SER A 107 -2.53 -5.82 2.00
CA SER A 107 -2.28 -5.72 0.56
C SER A 107 -0.84 -5.35 0.24
N GLN A 108 -0.17 -4.51 1.04
CA GLN A 108 1.24 -4.17 0.81
C GLN A 108 2.18 -5.38 1.00
N LEU A 109 1.90 -6.23 1.99
CA LEU A 109 2.63 -7.48 2.18
C LEU A 109 2.42 -8.43 0.99
N LEU A 110 1.20 -8.50 0.47
CA LEU A 110 0.89 -9.29 -0.73
C LEU A 110 1.58 -8.73 -1.99
N VAL A 111 1.66 -7.41 -2.15
CA VAL A 111 2.43 -6.76 -3.23
C VAL A 111 3.90 -7.16 -3.12
N ALA A 112 4.49 -7.06 -1.93
CA ALA A 112 5.89 -7.39 -1.71
C ALA A 112 6.18 -8.87 -2.02
N ALA A 113 5.37 -9.78 -1.47
CA ALA A 113 5.52 -11.22 -1.68
C ALA A 113 5.29 -11.60 -3.16
N GLY A 114 4.22 -11.09 -3.78
CA GLY A 114 3.89 -11.36 -5.18
C GLY A 114 4.95 -10.86 -6.16
N SER A 115 5.58 -9.72 -5.85
CA SER A 115 6.70 -9.15 -6.61
C SER A 115 7.97 -9.99 -6.45
N TYR A 116 8.32 -10.36 -5.20
CA TYR A 116 9.49 -11.17 -4.92
C TYR A 116 9.43 -12.54 -5.61
N LEU A 117 8.27 -13.21 -5.55
CA LEU A 117 8.05 -14.50 -6.21
C LEU A 117 8.14 -14.38 -7.74
N ALA A 118 7.60 -13.31 -8.31
CA ALA A 118 7.69 -13.06 -9.75
C ALA A 118 9.14 -12.82 -10.19
N TRP A 119 9.90 -12.04 -9.43
CA TRP A 119 11.31 -11.79 -9.69
C TRP A 119 12.15 -13.08 -9.61
N ARG A 120 11.95 -13.90 -8.56
CA ARG A 120 12.65 -15.18 -8.40
C ARG A 120 12.43 -16.12 -9.57
N ARG A 121 11.19 -16.25 -10.07
CA ARG A 121 10.86 -17.09 -11.24
C ARG A 121 11.59 -16.63 -12.50
N GLN A 122 11.69 -15.32 -12.73
CA GLN A 122 12.39 -14.77 -13.88
C GLN A 122 13.91 -15.03 -13.83
N ALA A 123 14.50 -14.97 -12.64
CA ALA A 123 15.92 -15.30 -12.44
C ALA A 123 16.22 -16.76 -12.77
N THR A 124 15.33 -17.70 -12.41
CA THR A 124 15.51 -19.14 -12.68
C THR A 124 15.35 -19.50 -14.16
N THR A 125 14.53 -18.78 -14.92
CA THR A 125 14.35 -19.01 -16.36
C THR A 125 15.50 -18.47 -17.23
N ARG A 126 16.42 -17.69 -16.66
CA ARG A 126 17.55 -17.06 -17.37
C ARG A 126 18.88 -17.81 -17.19
N SER A 127 18.92 -18.84 -16.35
CA SER A 127 20.06 -19.75 -16.15
C SER A 127 19.90 -21.00 -17.01
#